data_AF-A0AAP0IHJ7-F1
#
_entry.id   AF-A0AAP0IHJ7-F1
#
_cell.length_a   1.000
_cell.length_b   1.000
_cell.length_c   1.000
_cell.angle_alpha   90.00
_cell.angle_beta   90.00
_cell.angle_gamma   90.00
#
_symmetry.space_group_name_H-M   'P 1'
#
loop_
_entity.id
_entity.type
_entity.pdbx_description
1 polymer ?
#
loop_
_entity_poly.entity_id
_entity_poly.type
_entity_poly.pdbx_seq_one_letter_code
_entity_poly.pdbx_strand_id
1 'polypeptide(L)'
;MAERALQCPCLAELRSGPCGSHFSEAFLCFIKSTAEEKGSDCVHPFVALQKCIKANPNAFSKDVLDDSEGRETVEEEVSGEIKIIPPSWSREPK
;
A
#
# COMPACT_ATOMS: atom_id res chain seq x y z
N MET A 1 -11.92 13.63 -4.89
CA MET A 1 -11.43 13.30 -3.53
C MET A 1 -10.21 12.39 -3.59
N ALA A 2 -10.28 11.23 -4.26
CA ALA A 2 -9.14 10.32 -4.44
C ALA A 2 -7.88 10.98 -5.01
N GLU A 3 -8.01 11.80 -6.05
CA GLU A 3 -6.87 12.50 -6.66
C GLU A 3 -6.23 13.55 -5.73
N ARG A 4 -7.02 14.12 -4.80
CA ARG A 4 -6.49 15.05 -3.80
C ARG A 4 -5.70 14.30 -2.72
N ALA A 5 -6.17 13.12 -2.31
CA ALA A 5 -5.43 12.27 -1.38
C ALA A 5 -4.08 11.84 -1.96
N LEU A 6 -4.03 11.49 -3.26
CA LEU A 6 -2.78 11.18 -3.95
C LEU A 6 -1.80 12.37 -4.03
N GLN A 7 -2.29 13.61 -3.92
CA GLN A 7 -1.47 14.82 -3.95
C GLN A 7 -1.00 15.28 -2.57
N CYS A 8 -1.23 14.51 -1.50
CA CYS A 8 -0.65 14.82 -0.19
C CYS A 8 0.89 14.90 -0.31
N PRO A 9 1.53 15.95 0.23
CA PRO A 9 3.00 16.04 0.24
C PRO A 9 3.64 14.84 0.96
N CYS A 10 2.92 14.22 1.90
CA CYS A 10 3.32 12.99 2.58
C CYS A 10 3.50 11.77 1.65
N LEU A 11 2.80 11.73 0.52
CA LEU A 11 2.88 10.63 -0.46
C LEU A 11 3.76 10.97 -1.67
N ALA A 12 4.39 12.15 -1.68
CA ALA A 12 5.15 12.64 -2.81
C ALA A 12 6.34 11.72 -3.14
N GLU A 13 7.03 11.19 -2.13
CA GLU A 13 8.16 10.27 -2.32
C GLU A 13 7.71 8.93 -2.91
N LEU A 14 6.61 8.36 -2.40
CA LEU A 14 6.05 7.11 -2.91
C LEU A 14 5.59 7.22 -4.37
N ARG A 15 5.05 8.37 -4.76
CA ARG A 15 4.60 8.62 -6.14
C ARG A 15 5.74 8.94 -7.10
N SER A 16 6.82 9.57 -6.62
CA SER A 16 7.94 10.00 -7.47
C SER A 16 9.01 8.92 -7.62
N GLY A 17 8.95 7.86 -6.81
CA GLY A 17 9.86 6.71 -6.89
C GLY A 17 9.63 5.80 -8.11
N PRO A 18 10.49 4.79 -8.31
CA PRO A 18 10.48 3.92 -9.49
C PRO A 18 9.22 3.03 -9.58
N CYS A 19 8.48 2.86 -8.47
CA CYS A 19 7.21 2.14 -8.42
C CYS A 19 5.98 3.05 -8.29
N GLY A 20 6.16 4.37 -8.40
CA GLY A 20 5.13 5.35 -8.07
C GLY A 20 3.91 5.35 -8.98
N SER A 21 4.04 4.89 -10.23
CA SER A 21 2.91 4.70 -11.15
C SER A 21 1.95 3.60 -10.65
N HIS A 22 2.50 2.44 -10.29
CA HIS A 22 1.75 1.32 -9.72
C HIS A 22 1.14 1.69 -8.36
N PHE A 23 1.86 2.45 -7.54
CA PHE A 23 1.35 2.96 -6.27
C PHE A 23 0.15 3.88 -6.47
N SER A 24 0.27 4.85 -7.39
CA SER A 24 -0.80 5.80 -7.67
C SER A 24 -2.07 5.10 -8.17
N GLU A 25 -1.92 4.12 -9.06
CA GLU A 25 -3.05 3.35 -9.60
C GLU A 25 -3.74 2.52 -8.52
N ALA A 26 -2.98 1.75 -7.73
CA ALA A 26 -3.51 0.95 -6.64
C ALA A 26 -4.20 1.80 -5.56
N PHE A 27 -3.57 2.92 -5.18
CA PHE A 27 -4.09 3.83 -4.17
C PHE A 27 -5.37 4.53 -4.62
N LEU A 28 -5.42 5.02 -5.86
CA LEU A 28 -6.63 5.62 -6.42
C LEU A 28 -7.76 4.59 -6.56
N CYS A 29 -7.44 3.35 -6.95
CA CYS A 29 -8.42 2.27 -7.02
C CYS A 29 -9.00 1.99 -5.62
N PHE A 30 -8.15 1.85 -4.60
CA PHE A 30 -8.58 1.63 -3.22
C PHE A 30 -9.53 2.71 -2.70
N ILE A 31 -9.21 3.99 -2.91
CA ILE A 31 -10.08 5.09 -2.45
C ILE A 31 -11.40 5.12 -3.23
N LYS A 32 -11.39 4.74 -4.52
CA LYS A 32 -12.59 4.72 -5.36
C LYS A 32 -13.44 3.46 -5.17
N SER A 33 -12.87 2.38 -4.65
CA SER A 33 -13.53 1.09 -4.48
C SER A 33 -14.80 1.25 -3.64
N THR A 34 -15.91 0.75 -4.15
CA THR A 34 -17.20 0.68 -3.44
C THR A 34 -17.55 -0.74 -3.00
N ALA A 35 -16.61 -1.68 -3.12
CA ALA A 35 -16.78 -3.05 -2.67
C ALA A 35 -16.96 -3.13 -1.16
N GLU A 36 -17.65 -4.18 -0.68
CA GLU A 36 -17.88 -4.45 0.74
C GLU A 36 -16.55 -4.54 1.51
N GLU A 37 -15.60 -5.28 0.95
CA GLU A 37 -14.20 -5.23 1.35
C GLU A 37 -13.47 -4.24 0.43
N LYS A 38 -13.10 -3.07 0.96
CA LYS A 38 -12.45 -1.99 0.20
C LYS A 38 -11.21 -2.50 -0.53
N GLY A 39 -11.16 -2.28 -1.84
CA GLY A 39 -10.03 -2.66 -2.69
C GLY A 39 -9.97 -4.14 -3.08
N SER A 40 -10.97 -4.95 -2.71
CA SER A 40 -11.10 -6.34 -3.19
C SER A 40 -11.27 -6.43 -4.72
N ASP A 41 -11.76 -5.38 -5.37
CA ASP A 41 -11.82 -5.19 -6.82
C ASP A 41 -10.52 -4.65 -7.43
N CYS A 42 -9.56 -4.25 -6.59
CA CYS A 42 -8.32 -3.56 -6.98
C CYS A 42 -7.06 -4.42 -6.81
N VAL A 43 -7.21 -5.74 -6.66
CA VAL A 43 -6.10 -6.68 -6.36
C VAL A 43 -4.99 -6.58 -7.41
N HIS A 44 -5.35 -6.47 -8.69
CA HIS A 44 -4.38 -6.49 -9.77
C HIS A 44 -3.36 -5.31 -9.71
N PRO A 45 -3.80 -4.04 -9.55
CA PRO A 45 -2.90 -2.93 -9.25
C PRO A 45 -1.97 -3.15 -8.05
N PHE A 46 -2.48 -3.69 -6.93
CA PHE A 46 -1.67 -3.96 -5.74
C PHE A 46 -0.62 -5.04 -5.99
N VAL A 47 -0.95 -6.09 -6.73
CA VAL A 47 0.00 -7.14 -7.13
C VAL A 47 1.09 -6.56 -8.04
N ALA A 48 0.75 -5.65 -8.95
CA ALA A 48 1.73 -4.99 -9.81
C ALA A 48 2.69 -4.10 -9.00
N LEU A 49 2.18 -3.35 -8.02
CA LEU A 49 2.99 -2.59 -7.07
C LEU A 49 3.93 -3.50 -6.27
N GLN A 50 3.42 -4.60 -5.72
CA GLN A 50 4.22 -5.56 -4.95
C GLN A 50 5.34 -6.18 -5.80
N LYS A 51 5.04 -6.54 -7.06
CA LYS A 51 6.06 -7.01 -8.02
C LYS A 51 7.13 -5.97 -8.27
N CYS A 52 6.75 -4.69 -8.42
CA CYS A 52 7.70 -3.60 -8.61
C CYS A 52 8.61 -3.41 -7.39
N ILE A 53 8.05 -3.44 -6.18
CA ILE A 53 8.80 -3.35 -4.91
C ILE A 53 9.81 -4.49 -4.81
N LYS A 54 9.38 -5.73 -5.07
CA LYS A 54 10.25 -6.91 -5.04
C LYS A 54 11.41 -6.82 -6.04
N ALA A 55 11.16 -6.25 -7.22
CA ALA A 55 12.21 -6.02 -8.23
C ALA A 55 13.14 -4.84 -7.88
N ASN A 56 12.68 -3.91 -7.05
CA ASN A 56 13.39 -2.69 -6.70
C ASN A 56 13.42 -2.52 -5.17
N PRO A 57 14.29 -3.24 -4.45
CA PRO A 57 14.37 -3.17 -2.99
C PRO A 57 14.78 -1.79 -2.45
N ASN A 58 15.25 -0.89 -3.31
CA ASN A 58 15.55 0.50 -2.97
C ASN A 58 14.47 1.48 -3.47
N ALA A 59 13.32 0.99 -3.94
CA ALA A 59 12.23 1.83 -4.49
C ALA A 59 11.56 2.70 -3.44
N PHE A 60 11.62 2.27 -2.18
CA PHE A 60 11.07 2.95 -1.03
C PHE A 60 12.18 3.01 0.03
N SER A 61 12.15 4.05 0.87
CA SER A 61 13.10 4.18 1.98
C SER A 61 13.04 2.94 2.86
N LYS A 62 14.16 2.56 3.50
CA LYS A 62 14.19 1.42 4.41
C LYS A 62 13.16 1.58 5.53
N ASP A 63 12.88 2.80 5.99
CA ASP A 63 11.81 3.09 6.96
C ASP A 63 10.40 2.66 6.50
N VAL A 64 10.19 2.42 5.20
CA VAL A 64 8.93 1.94 4.60
C VAL A 64 8.99 0.45 4.26
N LEU A 65 10.18 -0.14 4.11
CA LEU A 65 10.40 -1.53 3.69
C LEU A 65 10.88 -2.46 4.82
N ASP A 66 11.31 -1.89 5.95
CA ASP A 66 11.77 -2.59 7.16
C ASP A 66 10.58 -3.19 7.94
N ASP A 67 9.75 -3.97 7.23
CA ASP A 67 8.73 -4.89 7.77
C ASP A 67 8.89 -6.29 7.14
N SER A 68 9.83 -6.47 6.18
CA SER A 68 9.96 -7.72 5.42
C SER A 68 10.95 -8.74 6.00
N GLU A 69 11.64 -8.47 7.10
CA GLU A 69 12.59 -9.42 7.76
C GLU A 69 12.41 -9.43 9.29
N GLY A 70 11.18 -9.38 9.77
CA GLY A 70 10.92 -9.53 11.20
C GLY A 70 9.44 -9.34 11.52
N ARG A 71 8.82 -10.38 12.08
CA ARG A 71 7.62 -10.19 12.89
C ARG A 71 7.93 -9.15 13.96
N GLU A 72 7.38 -7.95 13.87
CA GLU A 72 7.16 -7.09 15.02
C GLU A 72 6.07 -6.07 14.69
N THR A 73 5.04 -6.10 15.51
CA THR A 73 3.92 -5.17 15.56
C THR A 73 4.42 -3.73 15.62
N VAL A 74 4.20 -2.94 14.57
CA VAL A 74 4.14 -1.48 14.70
C VAL A 74 2.86 -1.10 15.44
N GLU A 75 2.91 -1.24 16.76
CA GLU A 75 2.08 -0.49 17.68
C GLU A 75 2.81 0.83 18.00
N GLU A 76 2.51 1.91 17.26
CA GLU A 76 2.49 3.27 17.84
C GLU A 76 1.57 4.21 17.04
N GLU A 77 0.38 4.43 17.61
CA GLU A 77 -0.35 5.70 17.73
C GLU A 77 -0.66 6.54 16.46
N VAL A 78 -1.50 6.02 15.56
CA VAL A 78 -2.45 6.86 14.81
C VAL A 78 -3.81 6.76 15.49
N SER A 79 -4.14 7.77 16.29
CA SER A 79 -5.43 7.92 16.95
C SER A 79 -6.54 8.04 15.90
N GLY A 80 -7.26 6.93 15.72
CA GLY A 80 -8.37 6.76 14.78
C GLY A 80 -8.38 5.33 14.26
N GLU A 81 -9.28 4.49 14.77
CA GLU A 81 -9.43 3.07 14.42
C GLU A 81 -9.51 2.84 12.90
N ILE A 82 -8.37 2.62 12.26
CA ILE A 82 -8.27 2.06 10.91
C ILE A 82 -7.56 0.72 11.09
N LYS A 83 -8.32 -0.30 11.49
CA LYS A 83 -7.82 -1.68 11.54
C LYS A 83 -7.57 -2.12 10.11
N ILE A 84 -6.32 -2.10 9.66
CA ILE A 84 -5.92 -2.65 8.38
C ILE A 84 -6.03 -4.17 8.51
N ILE A 85 -7.19 -4.73 8.17
CA ILE A 85 -7.40 -6.17 8.12
C ILE A 85 -6.90 -6.63 6.75
N PRO A 86 -5.78 -7.40 6.67
CA PRO A 86 -5.34 -7.93 5.41
C PRO A 86 -6.42 -8.88 4.88
N PRO A 87 -6.84 -8.69 3.61
CA PRO A 87 -7.89 -9.49 3.03
C PRO A 87 -7.47 -10.95 2.96
N SER A 88 -8.45 -11.85 2.97
CA SER A 88 -8.20 -13.30 3.11
C SER A 88 -7.26 -13.87 2.04
N TRP A 89 -7.23 -13.27 0.84
CA TRP A 89 -6.35 -13.65 -0.27
C TRP A 89 -4.89 -13.20 -0.11
N SER A 90 -4.61 -12.22 0.76
CA SER A 90 -3.24 -11.76 1.04
C SER A 90 -2.53 -12.58 2.13
N ARG A 91 -3.24 -13.47 2.83
CA ARG A 91 -2.64 -14.34 3.86
C ARG A 91 -2.05 -15.57 3.17
N GLU A 92 -0.75 -15.78 3.33
CA GLU A 92 -0.11 -17.00 2.84
C GLU A 92 -0.71 -18.24 3.51
N PRO A 93 -1.06 -19.30 2.76
CA PRO A 93 -1.38 -20.59 3.36
C PRO A 93 -0.12 -21.14 4.03
N LYS A 94 -0.26 -21.49 5.32
CA LYS A 94 0.82 -22.06 6.14
C LYS A 94 1.22 -23.46 5.69
#